data_AF-A0A7S2VT73-F1
#
_entry.id   AF-A0A7S2VT73-F1
#
_cell.length_a   1.000
_cell.length_b   1.000
_cell.length_c   1.000
_cell.angle_alpha   90.00
_cell.angle_beta   90.00
_cell.angle_gamma   90.00
#
_symmetry.space_group_name_H-M   'P 1'
#
loop_
_entity.id
_entity.type
_entity.pdbx_description
1 polymer ?
#
loop_
_entity_poly.entity_id
_entity_poly.type
_entity_poly.pdbx_seq_one_letter_code
_entity_poly.pdbx_strand_id
1 'polypeptide(L)'
;AARWCFTCIDAEGLSSQRLASLPSSALRFEVGDGPSVVGRGLPAIAELLAGAPDNRAFLSRTHAELRPGAGCVSVTNWSPNVLFVDHRPLERGETCALAHEQTLSFARPDGDALVRFLVFQAFDRDPAARDADDAMTMVRLSDDVRVAPGPSAAASRWSFWCTQAEGKSQQQLAEQPDASRTLQMADGALFIGRRHQPDFFNALLEGAPGGLGFISRTHAELTIRRCANGQPGLWVTNRSPNMLFVDGDALARSEGRQLAHGSSLTLARPSLP
;
A
#
# COMPACT_ATOMS: atom_id res chain seq x y z
N ALA A 1 -8.89 -15.15 22.73
CA ALA A 1 -8.24 -13.83 22.59
C ALA A 1 -8.07 -13.54 21.10
N ALA A 2 -8.22 -12.31 20.62
CA ALA A 2 -7.99 -12.04 19.20
C ALA A 2 -6.54 -12.30 18.80
N ARG A 3 -6.35 -13.18 17.81
CA ARG A 3 -5.05 -13.66 17.34
C ARG A 3 -4.56 -12.87 16.13
N TRP A 4 -5.47 -12.36 15.31
CA TRP A 4 -5.11 -11.64 14.10
C TRP A 4 -5.66 -10.22 14.12
N CYS A 5 -4.86 -9.27 13.64
CA CYS A 5 -5.24 -7.87 13.48
C CYS A 5 -5.08 -7.48 12.02
N PHE A 6 -6.08 -6.82 11.48
CA PHE A 6 -6.05 -6.28 10.12
C PHE A 6 -6.01 -4.77 10.19
N THR A 7 -4.99 -4.15 9.58
CA THR A 7 -4.81 -2.70 9.54
C THR A 7 -5.03 -2.20 8.12
N CYS A 8 -5.85 -1.18 7.95
CA CYS A 8 -6.04 -0.53 6.66
C CYS A 8 -4.77 0.22 6.25
N ILE A 9 -4.26 -0.08 5.06
CA ILE A 9 -3.05 0.54 4.49
C ILE A 9 -3.34 1.38 3.25
N ASP A 10 -4.52 1.20 2.63
CA ASP A 10 -4.99 2.02 1.51
C ASP A 10 -6.52 2.05 1.48
N ALA A 11 -7.08 3.22 1.21
CA ALA A 11 -8.51 3.45 1.10
C ALA A 11 -8.78 4.55 0.06
N GLU A 12 -9.50 4.21 -1.00
CA GLU A 12 -9.86 5.12 -2.06
C GLU A 12 -10.61 6.33 -1.52
N GLY A 13 -10.12 7.53 -1.87
CA GLY A 13 -10.70 8.80 -1.45
C GLY A 13 -10.11 9.35 -0.15
N LEU A 14 -9.23 8.60 0.53
CA LEU A 14 -8.43 9.10 1.64
C LEU A 14 -6.97 9.27 1.19
N SER A 15 -6.35 10.40 1.55
CA SER A 15 -4.91 10.56 1.40
C SER A 15 -4.17 9.77 2.48
N SER A 16 -2.89 9.45 2.27
CA SER A 16 -2.07 8.76 3.28
C SER A 16 -2.00 9.53 4.60
N GLN A 17 -1.94 10.87 4.55
CA GLN A 17 -1.98 11.70 5.75
C GLN A 17 -3.33 11.59 6.48
N ARG A 18 -4.44 11.57 5.73
CA ARG A 18 -5.76 11.43 6.32
C ARG A 18 -5.95 10.05 6.94
N LEU A 19 -5.53 9.00 6.24
CA LEU A 19 -5.55 7.62 6.74
C LEU A 19 -4.72 7.52 8.03
N ALA A 20 -3.51 8.07 8.08
CA ALA A 20 -2.67 8.09 9.27
C ALA A 20 -3.26 8.91 10.45
N SER A 21 -4.16 9.86 10.18
CA SER A 21 -4.85 10.64 11.21
C SER A 21 -6.09 9.96 11.80
N LEU A 22 -6.55 8.86 11.21
CA LEU A 22 -7.72 8.14 11.73
C LEU A 22 -7.36 7.41 13.03
N PRO A 23 -8.32 7.30 13.98
CA PRO A 23 -8.10 6.55 15.20
C PRO A 23 -7.85 5.07 14.88
N SER A 24 -7.05 4.39 15.69
CA SER A 24 -6.71 2.97 15.46
C SER A 24 -7.95 2.07 15.41
N SER A 25 -9.04 2.43 16.11
CA SER A 25 -10.33 1.72 16.04
C SER A 25 -11.05 1.83 14.69
N ALA A 26 -10.74 2.86 13.89
CA ALA A 26 -11.26 3.01 12.53
C ALA A 26 -10.34 2.36 11.48
N LEU A 27 -9.04 2.31 11.76
CA LEU A 27 -8.05 1.69 10.86
C LEU A 27 -7.95 0.18 11.02
N ARG A 28 -8.31 -0.35 12.19
CA ARG A 28 -8.02 -1.73 12.55
C ARG A 28 -9.27 -2.49 12.94
N PHE A 29 -9.27 -3.78 12.65
CA PHE A 29 -10.21 -4.72 13.25
C PHE A 29 -9.49 -6.00 13.65
N GLU A 30 -10.06 -6.67 14.65
CA GLU A 30 -9.50 -7.87 15.24
C GLU A 30 -10.32 -9.10 14.86
N VAL A 31 -9.63 -10.21 14.62
CA VAL A 31 -10.22 -11.53 14.38
C VAL A 31 -9.99 -12.38 15.62
N GLY A 32 -11.09 -12.73 16.28
CA GLY A 32 -11.13 -13.62 17.44
C GLY A 32 -10.69 -15.04 17.11
N ASP A 33 -10.84 -15.98 18.05
CA ASP A 33 -10.56 -17.40 17.83
C ASP A 33 -11.60 -18.09 16.91
N GLY A 34 -12.74 -17.43 16.68
CA GLY A 34 -13.84 -17.92 15.85
C GLY A 34 -13.93 -17.26 14.46
N PRO A 35 -14.83 -17.75 13.60
CA PRO A 35 -15.11 -17.12 12.31
C PRO A 35 -15.55 -15.67 12.52
N SER A 36 -14.93 -14.76 11.77
CA SER A 36 -15.22 -13.33 11.78
C SER A 36 -15.67 -12.90 10.39
N VAL A 37 -16.80 -12.20 10.31
CA VAL A 37 -17.35 -11.72 9.04
C VAL A 37 -16.84 -10.32 8.75
N VAL A 38 -16.30 -10.11 7.56
CA VAL A 38 -15.87 -8.80 7.07
C VAL A 38 -16.74 -8.38 5.91
N GLY A 39 -17.19 -7.12 5.93
CA GLY A 39 -18.05 -6.55 4.91
C GLY A 39 -18.59 -5.20 5.36
N ARG A 40 -19.54 -4.64 4.64
CA ARG A 40 -20.05 -3.27 4.90
C ARG A 40 -20.65 -3.05 6.30
N GLY A 41 -20.93 -4.14 7.04
CA GLY A 41 -21.43 -4.09 8.41
C GLY A 41 -20.36 -3.84 9.46
N LEU A 42 -19.07 -3.96 9.11
CA LEU A 42 -17.97 -3.69 10.02
C LEU A 42 -17.88 -2.16 10.26
N PRO A 43 -17.90 -1.66 11.51
CA PRO A 43 -17.88 -0.23 11.79
C PRO A 43 -16.70 0.52 11.16
N ALA A 44 -15.50 -0.08 11.21
CA ALA A 44 -14.27 0.47 10.61
C ALA A 44 -14.43 0.79 9.10
N ILE A 45 -15.19 -0.02 8.36
CA ILE A 45 -15.37 0.17 6.92
C ILE A 45 -16.18 1.43 6.59
N ALA A 46 -17.08 1.87 7.48
CA ALA A 46 -17.86 3.08 7.23
C ALA A 46 -16.97 4.34 7.19
N GLU A 47 -16.05 4.47 8.14
CA GLU A 47 -15.09 5.58 8.20
C GLU A 47 -14.09 5.54 7.04
N LEU A 48 -13.56 4.34 6.74
CA LEU A 48 -12.57 4.16 5.66
C LEU A 48 -13.12 4.51 4.27
N LEU A 49 -14.43 4.42 4.08
CA LEU A 49 -15.08 4.75 2.81
C LEU A 49 -15.70 6.16 2.78
N ALA A 50 -15.46 6.99 3.79
CA ALA A 50 -15.99 8.36 3.82
C ALA A 50 -15.51 9.21 2.61
N GLY A 51 -14.31 8.95 2.10
CA GLY A 51 -13.75 9.61 0.92
C GLY A 51 -14.28 9.09 -0.43
N ALA A 52 -14.96 7.95 -0.44
CA ALA A 52 -15.52 7.33 -1.65
C ALA A 52 -16.77 6.49 -1.30
N PRO A 53 -17.88 7.14 -0.91
CA PRO A 53 -19.06 6.46 -0.37
C PRO A 53 -19.70 5.47 -1.35
N ASP A 54 -19.59 5.73 -2.66
CA ASP A 54 -20.11 4.85 -3.72
C ASP A 54 -19.49 3.46 -3.68
N ASN A 55 -18.27 3.32 -3.13
CA ASN A 55 -17.61 2.03 -3.00
C ASN A 55 -18.34 1.07 -2.04
N ARG A 56 -19.21 1.58 -1.15
CA ARG A 56 -20.05 0.73 -0.30
C ARG A 56 -21.00 -0.16 -1.12
N ALA A 57 -21.38 0.24 -2.33
CA ALA A 57 -22.22 -0.58 -3.19
C ALA A 57 -21.55 -1.90 -3.61
N PHE A 58 -20.21 -1.92 -3.67
CA PHE A 58 -19.41 -3.09 -3.99
C PHE A 58 -19.07 -3.95 -2.76
N LEU A 59 -19.53 -3.57 -1.57
CA LEU A 59 -19.34 -4.34 -0.35
C LEU A 59 -20.63 -5.01 0.11
N SER A 60 -20.66 -6.34 0.06
CA SER A 60 -21.70 -7.12 0.73
C SER A 60 -21.61 -6.98 2.25
N ARG A 61 -22.72 -7.24 2.97
CA ARG A 61 -22.72 -7.30 4.46
C ARG A 61 -21.81 -8.39 4.98
N THR A 62 -21.87 -9.53 4.31
CA THR A 62 -21.09 -10.73 4.56
C THR A 62 -20.18 -10.96 3.35
N HIS A 63 -19.18 -10.08 3.18
CA HIS A 63 -18.35 -10.10 1.97
C HIS A 63 -17.32 -11.23 2.05
N ALA A 64 -16.58 -11.28 3.16
CA ALA A 64 -15.61 -12.32 3.45
C ALA A 64 -15.91 -12.94 4.82
N GLU A 65 -15.55 -14.21 4.98
CA GLU A 65 -15.39 -14.83 6.29
C GLU A 65 -13.91 -15.11 6.53
N LEU A 66 -13.42 -14.72 7.70
CA LEU A 66 -12.07 -14.93 8.16
C LEU A 66 -12.11 -16.00 9.26
N ARG A 67 -11.34 -17.08 9.09
CA ARG A 67 -11.15 -18.08 10.16
C ARG A 67 -9.68 -18.15 10.54
N PRO A 68 -9.32 -17.88 11.79
CA PRO A 68 -7.95 -18.04 12.24
C PRO A 68 -7.53 -19.52 12.21
N GLY A 69 -6.30 -19.78 11.78
CA GLY A 69 -5.65 -21.08 11.80
C GLY A 69 -4.28 -21.00 12.47
N ALA A 70 -3.54 -22.11 12.44
CA ALA A 70 -2.16 -22.15 12.92
C ALA A 70 -1.24 -21.40 11.94
N GLY A 71 -0.88 -20.16 12.27
CA GLY A 71 0.06 -19.33 11.50
C GLY A 71 -0.51 -18.66 10.25
N CYS A 72 -1.82 -18.79 9.99
CA CYS A 72 -2.52 -18.05 8.93
C CYS A 72 -3.99 -17.79 9.29
N VAL A 73 -4.68 -17.00 8.47
CA VAL A 73 -6.13 -16.81 8.46
C VAL A 73 -6.66 -17.33 7.13
N SER A 74 -7.62 -18.25 7.15
CA SER A 74 -8.33 -18.59 5.91
C SER A 74 -9.38 -17.52 5.61
N VAL A 75 -9.33 -16.97 4.41
CA VAL A 75 -10.29 -16.01 3.87
C VAL A 75 -11.19 -16.74 2.88
N THR A 76 -12.50 -16.73 3.12
CA THR A 76 -13.49 -17.24 2.15
C THR A 76 -14.28 -16.07 1.59
N ASN A 77 -14.36 -15.93 0.27
CA ASN A 77 -15.19 -14.91 -0.36
C ASN A 77 -16.65 -15.39 -0.47
N TRP A 78 -17.58 -14.66 0.13
CA TRP A 78 -19.01 -14.93 0.03
C TRP A 78 -19.74 -13.95 -0.90
N SER A 79 -19.08 -12.87 -1.30
CA SER A 79 -19.61 -11.85 -2.21
C SER A 79 -19.54 -12.29 -3.67
N PRO A 80 -20.44 -11.80 -4.53
CA PRO A 80 -20.23 -11.86 -5.98
C PRO A 80 -19.09 -10.96 -6.46
N ASN A 81 -18.62 -9.99 -5.67
CA ASN A 81 -17.50 -9.14 -6.04
C ASN A 81 -16.18 -9.83 -5.67
N VAL A 82 -15.19 -9.69 -6.54
CA VAL A 82 -13.87 -10.32 -6.38
C VAL A 82 -13.11 -9.68 -5.21
N LEU A 83 -12.57 -10.52 -4.34
CA LEU A 83 -11.57 -10.16 -3.33
C LEU A 83 -10.17 -10.44 -3.87
N PHE A 84 -9.17 -9.78 -3.31
CA PHE A 84 -7.78 -10.16 -3.54
C PHE A 84 -7.11 -10.54 -2.23
N VAL A 85 -6.40 -11.67 -2.24
CA VAL A 85 -5.35 -11.96 -1.26
C VAL A 85 -4.02 -11.71 -1.95
N ASP A 86 -3.32 -10.66 -1.53
CA ASP A 86 -2.21 -10.03 -2.24
C ASP A 86 -2.56 -9.65 -3.69
N HIS A 87 -2.21 -10.52 -4.62
CA HIS A 87 -2.42 -10.31 -6.05
C HIS A 87 -3.31 -11.38 -6.66
N ARG A 88 -3.70 -12.39 -5.88
CA ARG A 88 -4.54 -13.48 -6.34
C ARG A 88 -6.01 -13.08 -6.20
N PRO A 89 -6.79 -13.04 -7.29
CA PRO A 89 -8.23 -12.89 -7.19
C PRO A 89 -8.83 -14.12 -6.49
N LEU A 90 -9.81 -13.86 -5.65
CA LEU A 90 -10.57 -14.84 -4.90
C LEU A 90 -12.04 -14.72 -5.32
N GLU A 91 -12.49 -15.66 -6.14
CA GLU A 91 -13.85 -15.71 -6.66
C GLU A 91 -14.84 -16.14 -5.57
N ARG A 92 -16.14 -15.96 -5.85
CA ARG A 92 -17.20 -16.34 -4.91
C ARG A 92 -17.12 -17.82 -4.55
N GLY A 93 -17.11 -18.11 -3.25
CA GLY A 93 -17.04 -19.46 -2.68
C GLY A 93 -15.61 -19.98 -2.54
N GLU A 94 -14.62 -19.32 -3.13
CA GLU A 94 -13.23 -19.72 -2.98
C GLU A 94 -12.67 -19.35 -1.61
N THR A 95 -11.71 -20.15 -1.17
CA THR A 95 -10.98 -19.94 0.09
C THR A 95 -9.48 -19.88 -0.16
N CYS A 96 -8.80 -18.95 0.50
CA CYS A 96 -7.35 -18.79 0.43
C CYS A 96 -6.77 -18.55 1.82
N ALA A 97 -5.56 -19.06 2.07
CA ALA A 97 -4.82 -18.77 3.29
C ALA A 97 -4.12 -17.42 3.17
N LEU A 98 -4.20 -16.62 4.22
CA LEU A 98 -3.59 -15.31 4.35
C LEU A 98 -2.64 -15.33 5.56
N ALA A 99 -1.36 -15.10 5.32
CA ALA A 99 -0.28 -15.13 6.30
C ALA A 99 0.02 -13.72 6.87
N HIS A 100 0.96 -13.67 7.82
CA HIS A 100 1.47 -12.40 8.36
C HIS A 100 1.99 -11.49 7.23
N GLU A 101 1.68 -10.19 7.32
CA GLU A 101 1.98 -9.13 6.36
C GLU A 101 1.30 -9.23 4.98
N GLN A 102 0.53 -10.28 4.70
CA GLN A 102 -0.25 -10.36 3.47
C GLN A 102 -1.46 -9.43 3.49
N THR A 103 -1.94 -9.08 2.30
CA THR A 103 -3.00 -8.11 2.12
C THR A 103 -4.32 -8.75 1.72
N LEU A 104 -5.42 -8.23 2.27
CA LEU A 104 -6.79 -8.49 1.87
C LEU A 104 -7.34 -7.21 1.23
N SER A 105 -7.69 -7.27 -0.06
CA SER A 105 -8.20 -6.11 -0.79
C SER A 105 -9.61 -6.33 -1.33
N PHE A 106 -10.43 -5.29 -1.23
CA PHE A 106 -11.73 -5.20 -1.90
C PHE A 106 -11.59 -4.48 -3.22
N ALA A 107 -12.24 -5.00 -4.26
CA ALA A 107 -12.18 -4.44 -5.59
C ALA A 107 -13.56 -4.18 -6.18
N ARG A 108 -13.59 -3.26 -7.15
CA ARG A 108 -14.77 -2.96 -7.97
C ARG A 108 -14.41 -3.02 -9.45
N PRO A 109 -15.36 -3.33 -10.33
CA PRO A 109 -15.16 -3.16 -11.76
C PRO A 109 -15.01 -1.68 -12.14
N ASP A 110 -14.06 -1.38 -13.01
CA ASP A 110 -13.83 -0.10 -13.68
C ASP A 110 -13.52 -0.41 -15.16
N GLY A 111 -14.57 -0.48 -15.98
CA GLY A 111 -14.50 -1.02 -17.35
C GLY A 111 -14.12 -2.50 -17.35
N ASP A 112 -13.09 -2.86 -18.12
CA ASP A 112 -12.55 -4.23 -18.21
C ASP A 112 -11.53 -4.56 -17.10
N ALA A 113 -11.32 -3.64 -16.15
CA ALA A 113 -10.35 -3.80 -15.08
C ALA A 113 -11.03 -3.91 -13.71
N LEU A 114 -10.32 -4.53 -12.75
CA LEU A 114 -10.67 -4.49 -11.34
C LEU A 114 -9.77 -3.48 -10.62
N VAL A 115 -10.38 -2.53 -9.92
CA VAL A 115 -9.68 -1.52 -9.11
C VAL A 115 -9.85 -1.85 -7.64
N ARG A 116 -8.73 -2.07 -6.94
CA ARG A 116 -8.71 -2.21 -5.49
C ARG A 116 -8.96 -0.84 -4.86
N PHE A 117 -9.92 -0.77 -3.95
CA PHE A 117 -10.34 0.49 -3.35
C PHE A 117 -10.25 0.50 -1.83
N LEU A 118 -10.00 -0.66 -1.21
CA LEU A 118 -9.83 -0.79 0.23
C LEU A 118 -8.90 -1.96 0.50
N VAL A 119 -7.79 -1.71 1.19
CA VAL A 119 -6.73 -2.69 1.41
C VAL A 119 -6.41 -2.78 2.90
N PHE A 120 -6.42 -4.00 3.43
CA PHE A 120 -6.00 -4.32 4.77
C PHE A 120 -4.76 -5.21 4.75
N GLN A 121 -3.81 -4.96 5.63
CA GLN A 121 -2.68 -5.84 5.88
C GLN A 121 -2.93 -6.63 7.17
N ALA A 122 -2.68 -7.93 7.14
CA ALA A 122 -2.86 -8.79 8.30
C ALA A 122 -1.58 -8.93 9.12
N PHE A 123 -1.74 -8.97 10.43
CA PHE A 123 -0.68 -9.19 11.40
C PHE A 123 -1.13 -10.28 12.37
N ASP A 124 -0.31 -11.32 12.48
CA ASP A 124 -0.40 -12.27 13.60
C ASP A 124 0.04 -11.53 14.86
N ARG A 125 -0.89 -11.34 15.81
CA ARG A 125 -0.56 -10.76 17.10
C ARG A 125 -0.07 -11.89 17.99
N ASP A 126 1.26 -11.95 18.17
CA ASP A 126 1.83 -12.78 19.21
C ASP A 126 1.22 -12.35 20.57
N PRO A 127 0.59 -13.27 21.32
CA PRO A 127 0.06 -12.96 22.64
C PRO A 127 1.10 -12.35 23.59
N ALA A 128 2.40 -12.59 23.38
CA ALA A 128 3.48 -12.00 24.17
C ALA A 128 3.74 -10.51 23.90
N ALA A 129 3.33 -9.96 22.74
CA ALA A 129 3.54 -8.55 22.39
C ALA A 129 2.50 -7.60 23.02
N ARG A 130 1.47 -8.14 23.69
CA ARG A 130 0.36 -7.37 24.29
C ARG A 130 0.80 -6.46 25.44
N ASP A 131 1.81 -6.86 26.21
CA ASP A 131 2.26 -6.10 27.39
C ASP A 131 3.03 -4.82 27.03
N ALA A 132 3.54 -4.71 25.80
CA ALA A 132 4.29 -3.53 25.35
C ALA A 132 3.42 -2.40 24.78
N ASP A 133 2.30 -2.74 24.12
CA ASP A 133 1.46 -1.77 23.40
C ASP A 133 0.44 -1.07 24.33
N ASP A 134 -0.07 -1.78 25.35
CA ASP A 134 -0.98 -1.22 26.36
C ASP A 134 -0.26 -0.30 27.38
N ALA A 135 1.02 -0.56 27.65
CA ALA A 135 1.84 0.29 28.52
C ALA A 135 2.21 1.63 27.87
N MET A 136 2.20 1.73 26.54
CA MET A 136 2.65 2.93 25.81
C MET A 136 1.55 3.99 25.63
N THR A 137 0.29 3.69 25.98
CA THR A 137 -0.85 4.63 25.83
C THR A 137 -1.10 5.50 27.08
N MET A 138 -0.42 5.28 28.21
CA MET A 138 -0.70 5.98 29.48
C MET A 138 0.42 6.84 30.07
N VAL A 139 1.57 7.02 29.41
CA VAL A 139 2.62 7.93 29.92
C VAL A 139 3.24 8.77 28.80
N ARG A 140 2.60 9.89 28.43
CA ARG A 140 3.29 11.08 27.88
C ARG A 140 2.52 12.37 28.19
N LEU A 141 2.53 12.77 29.46
CA LEU A 141 2.62 14.17 29.84
C LEU A 141 3.82 14.30 30.78
N SER A 142 4.78 15.13 30.38
CA SER A 142 5.97 15.59 31.13
C SER A 142 7.10 14.57 31.32
N ASP A 143 8.17 14.68 30.52
CA ASP A 143 9.39 15.42 30.92
C ASP A 143 10.55 15.15 29.96
N ASP A 144 11.38 16.18 29.81
CA ASP A 144 12.63 16.21 29.05
C ASP A 144 13.60 15.09 29.45
N VAL A 145 13.81 14.12 28.55
CA VAL A 145 15.00 13.27 28.59
C VAL A 145 15.57 13.14 27.17
N ARG A 146 16.71 13.79 26.95
CA ARG A 146 17.61 13.53 25.82
C ARG A 146 18.13 12.10 25.92
N VAL A 147 17.49 11.18 25.22
CA VAL A 147 18.02 9.84 24.98
C VAL A 147 18.94 9.90 23.76
N ALA A 148 20.21 9.55 23.96
CA ALA A 148 21.18 9.41 22.89
C ALA A 148 20.75 8.30 21.91
N PRO A 149 20.96 8.46 20.59
CA PRO A 149 20.59 7.44 19.62
C PRO A 149 21.51 6.24 19.76
N GLY A 150 21.01 5.16 20.36
CA GLY A 150 21.57 3.84 20.15
C GLY A 150 21.44 3.45 18.67
N PRO A 151 22.35 2.63 18.11
CA PRO A 151 22.27 2.19 16.73
C PRO A 151 21.01 1.34 16.54
N SER A 152 19.94 2.01 16.11
CA SER A 152 18.70 1.39 15.64
C SER A 152 19.07 0.44 14.52
N ALA A 153 18.76 -0.85 14.71
CA ALA A 153 18.91 -1.86 13.68
C ALA A 153 18.24 -1.32 12.40
N ALA A 154 19.08 -1.04 11.40
CA ALA A 154 18.67 -0.34 10.19
C ALA A 154 17.65 -1.19 9.43
N ALA A 155 16.37 -0.92 9.66
CA ALA A 155 15.31 -1.40 8.78
C ALA A 155 15.69 -1.01 7.36
N SER A 156 15.77 -1.99 6.46
CA SER A 156 16.19 -1.83 5.07
C SER A 156 15.20 -0.93 4.33
N ARG A 157 15.40 0.38 4.47
CA ARG A 157 14.57 1.41 3.84
C ARG A 157 15.06 1.58 2.41
N TRP A 158 14.18 1.26 1.46
CA TRP A 158 14.42 1.59 0.06
C TRP A 158 14.01 3.04 -0.16
N SER A 159 14.86 3.81 -0.82
CA SER A 159 14.58 5.20 -1.18
C SER A 159 14.81 5.43 -2.66
N PHE A 160 13.89 6.15 -3.29
CA PHE A 160 13.98 6.53 -4.69
C PHE A 160 14.17 8.04 -4.78
N TRP A 161 15.20 8.47 -5.50
CA TRP A 161 15.49 9.89 -5.72
C TRP A 161 15.20 10.24 -7.17
N CYS A 162 14.46 11.32 -7.39
CA CYS A 162 14.20 11.85 -8.72
C CYS A 162 15.50 12.46 -9.27
N THR A 163 16.09 11.82 -10.27
CA THR A 163 17.29 12.29 -10.96
C THR A 163 16.97 13.11 -12.20
N GLN A 164 15.74 13.06 -12.71
CA GLN A 164 15.29 13.77 -13.89
C GLN A 164 13.78 14.01 -13.85
N ALA A 165 13.36 15.21 -14.22
CA ALA A 165 11.96 15.59 -14.39
C ALA A 165 11.83 16.54 -15.59
N GLU A 166 10.78 16.36 -16.40
CA GLU A 166 10.52 17.25 -17.52
C GLU A 166 10.22 18.67 -17.04
N GLY A 167 10.77 19.69 -17.71
CA GLY A 167 10.57 21.09 -17.34
C GLY A 167 11.46 21.59 -16.20
N LYS A 168 12.37 20.77 -15.68
CA LYS A 168 13.40 21.19 -14.71
C LYS A 168 14.80 20.86 -15.18
N SER A 169 15.74 21.78 -14.97
CA SER A 169 17.16 21.51 -15.10
C SER A 169 17.68 20.69 -13.91
N GLN A 170 18.85 20.08 -14.07
CA GLN A 170 19.54 19.36 -12.99
C GLN A 170 19.79 20.26 -11.77
N GLN A 171 20.13 21.54 -12.00
CA GLN A 171 20.31 22.51 -10.92
C GLN A 171 18.98 22.78 -10.19
N GLN A 172 17.89 22.98 -10.92
CA GLN A 172 16.58 23.21 -10.30
C GLN A 172 16.09 22.02 -9.47
N LEU A 173 16.36 20.78 -9.90
CA LEU A 173 16.09 19.57 -9.11
C LEU A 173 17.03 19.46 -7.89
N ALA A 174 18.29 19.86 -8.04
CA ALA A 174 19.27 19.86 -6.96
C ALA A 174 18.88 20.85 -5.83
N GLU A 175 18.26 21.98 -6.19
CA GLU A 175 17.79 23.02 -5.26
C GLU A 175 16.45 22.68 -4.57
N GLN A 176 15.72 21.66 -5.05
CA GLN A 176 14.47 21.25 -4.40
C GLN A 176 14.68 20.58 -3.04
N PRO A 177 13.75 20.76 -2.09
CA PRO A 177 13.77 20.04 -0.82
C PRO A 177 13.77 18.53 -1.03
N ASP A 178 14.51 17.78 -0.20
CA ASP A 178 14.62 16.32 -0.31
C ASP A 178 13.25 15.63 -0.30
N ALA A 179 12.32 16.13 0.51
CA ALA A 179 10.95 15.61 0.59
C ALA A 179 10.16 15.75 -0.72
N SER A 180 10.52 16.70 -1.59
CA SER A 180 9.86 16.94 -2.88
C SER A 180 10.48 16.14 -4.03
N ARG A 181 11.64 15.50 -3.81
CA ARG A 181 12.36 14.70 -4.83
C ARG A 181 12.64 13.27 -4.41
N THR A 182 12.25 12.88 -3.19
CA THR A 182 12.49 11.54 -2.64
C THR A 182 11.20 10.82 -2.33
N LEU A 183 11.06 9.60 -2.81
CA LEU A 183 10.05 8.65 -2.34
C LEU A 183 10.71 7.66 -1.38
N GLN A 184 10.18 7.57 -0.17
CA GLN A 184 10.61 6.60 0.82
C GLN A 184 9.65 5.41 0.80
N MET A 185 10.21 4.22 0.72
CA MET A 185 9.47 2.98 0.86
C MET A 185 9.79 2.36 2.22
N ALA A 186 8.76 2.24 3.05
CA ALA A 186 8.79 1.43 4.27
C ALA A 186 8.52 -0.05 3.92
N ASP A 187 8.40 -0.88 4.94
CA ASP A 187 8.02 -2.29 4.77
C ASP A 187 6.64 -2.40 4.08
N GLY A 188 6.47 -3.44 3.25
CA GLY A 188 5.22 -3.71 2.52
C GLY A 188 5.25 -3.26 1.05
N ALA A 189 4.22 -2.49 0.67
CA ALA A 189 3.99 -2.06 -0.71
C ALA A 189 3.94 -0.52 -0.83
N LEU A 190 4.55 0.02 -1.88
CA LEU A 190 4.48 1.45 -2.23
C LEU A 190 3.86 1.59 -3.63
N PHE A 191 2.67 2.19 -3.71
CA PHE A 191 2.04 2.53 -4.97
C PHE A 191 2.57 3.87 -5.48
N ILE A 192 3.04 3.93 -6.72
CA ILE A 192 3.52 5.15 -7.37
C ILE A 192 2.44 5.62 -8.35
N GLY A 193 1.99 6.87 -8.24
CA GLY A 193 1.12 7.48 -9.23
C GLY A 193 0.48 8.78 -8.76
N ARG A 194 -0.23 9.47 -9.65
CA ARG A 194 -0.83 10.79 -9.33
C ARG A 194 -1.80 10.75 -8.16
N ARG A 195 -2.43 9.60 -7.90
CA ARG A 195 -3.34 9.43 -6.76
C ARG A 195 -2.58 9.35 -5.44
N HIS A 196 -1.42 8.69 -5.46
CA HIS A 196 -0.68 8.29 -4.26
C HIS A 196 0.32 9.35 -3.83
N GLN A 197 0.87 10.13 -4.76
CA GLN A 197 1.80 11.23 -4.49
C GLN A 197 1.49 12.46 -5.36
N PRO A 198 0.31 13.09 -5.21
CA PRO A 198 -0.07 14.24 -6.04
C PRO A 198 0.92 15.40 -5.89
N ASP A 199 1.28 15.77 -4.66
CA ASP A 199 2.17 16.91 -4.41
C ASP A 199 3.59 16.66 -4.94
N PHE A 200 4.07 15.41 -4.87
CA PHE A 200 5.36 15.01 -5.42
C PHE A 200 5.41 15.23 -6.94
N PHE A 201 4.42 14.69 -7.67
CA PHE A 201 4.39 14.82 -9.13
C PHE A 201 4.09 16.26 -9.57
N ASN A 202 3.23 16.98 -8.86
CA ASN A 202 2.97 18.39 -9.13
C ASN A 202 4.23 19.24 -8.94
N ALA A 203 4.99 19.00 -7.85
CA ALA A 203 6.23 19.72 -7.58
C ALA A 203 7.35 19.39 -8.59
N LEU A 204 7.45 18.13 -9.03
CA LEU A 204 8.45 17.71 -10.02
C LEU A 204 8.15 18.21 -11.43
N LEU A 205 6.87 18.24 -11.82
CA LEU A 205 6.42 18.57 -13.18
C LEU A 205 5.82 19.98 -13.31
N GLU A 206 6.08 20.86 -12.35
CA GLU A 206 5.60 22.25 -12.37
C GLU A 206 6.00 22.99 -13.66
N GLY A 207 7.21 22.74 -14.17
CA GLY A 207 7.72 23.31 -15.43
C GLY A 207 7.21 22.61 -16.70
N ALA A 208 6.47 21.51 -16.58
CA ALA A 208 5.94 20.72 -17.69
C ALA A 208 4.57 20.09 -17.31
N PRO A 209 3.51 20.89 -17.12
CA PRO A 209 2.23 20.40 -16.61
C PRO A 209 1.58 19.33 -17.51
N GLY A 210 1.90 19.33 -18.81
CA GLY A 210 1.47 18.28 -19.74
C GLY A 210 1.98 16.87 -19.37
N GLY A 211 3.10 16.78 -18.64
CA GLY A 211 3.68 15.52 -18.17
C GLY A 211 2.76 14.73 -17.24
N LEU A 212 1.93 15.41 -16.45
CA LEU A 212 1.01 14.77 -15.50
C LEU A 212 -0.01 13.86 -16.19
N GLY A 213 -0.41 14.19 -17.43
CA GLY A 213 -1.34 13.37 -18.21
C GLY A 213 -0.81 11.95 -18.48
N PHE A 214 0.52 11.78 -18.53
CA PHE A 214 1.17 10.51 -18.81
C PHE A 214 1.47 9.68 -17.56
N ILE A 215 1.23 10.24 -16.38
CA ILE A 215 1.35 9.50 -15.12
C ILE A 215 -0.04 9.00 -14.76
N SER A 216 -0.23 7.68 -14.70
CA SER A 216 -1.51 7.10 -14.27
C SER A 216 -1.81 7.39 -12.80
N ARG A 217 -3.10 7.27 -12.42
CA ARG A 217 -3.55 7.38 -11.02
C ARG A 217 -2.78 6.41 -10.11
N THR A 218 -2.68 5.16 -10.54
CA THR A 218 -1.77 4.13 -10.02
C THR A 218 -0.89 3.68 -11.19
N HIS A 219 0.36 4.13 -11.23
CA HIS A 219 1.28 3.86 -12.32
C HIS A 219 2.10 2.59 -12.07
N ALA A 220 2.75 2.52 -10.92
CA ALA A 220 3.57 1.37 -10.56
C ALA A 220 3.24 0.93 -9.12
N GLU A 221 3.60 -0.31 -8.80
CA GLU A 221 3.58 -0.83 -7.44
C GLU A 221 4.94 -1.42 -7.13
N LEU A 222 5.51 -1.01 -6.01
CA LEU A 222 6.74 -1.54 -5.45
C LEU A 222 6.38 -2.48 -4.30
N THR A 223 6.98 -3.67 -4.27
CA THR A 223 6.78 -4.67 -3.20
C THR A 223 8.10 -5.31 -2.82
N ILE A 224 8.28 -5.64 -1.54
CA ILE A 224 9.41 -6.45 -1.09
C ILE A 224 9.01 -7.93 -1.24
N ARG A 225 9.82 -8.71 -1.96
CA ARG A 225 9.61 -10.15 -2.16
C ARG A 225 10.86 -10.92 -1.80
N ARG A 226 10.73 -12.16 -1.30
CA ARG A 226 11.89 -13.02 -1.09
C ARG A 226 12.41 -13.54 -2.43
N CYS A 227 13.70 -13.36 -2.66
CA CYS A 227 14.39 -13.88 -3.83
C CYS A 227 14.70 -15.38 -3.67
N ALA A 228 15.18 -16.03 -4.73
CA ALA A 228 15.55 -17.45 -4.70
C ALA A 228 16.63 -17.78 -3.65
N ASN A 229 17.48 -16.81 -3.31
CA ASN A 229 18.50 -16.93 -2.26
C ASN A 229 17.96 -16.63 -0.83
N GLY A 230 16.65 -16.45 -0.68
CA GLY A 230 15.98 -16.14 0.59
C GLY A 230 16.11 -14.68 1.06
N GLN A 231 16.89 -13.84 0.36
CA GLN A 231 17.05 -12.42 0.71
C GLN A 231 15.87 -11.58 0.23
N PRO A 232 15.49 -10.51 0.95
CA PRO A 232 14.48 -9.56 0.47
C PRO A 232 15.00 -8.82 -0.76
N GLY A 233 14.21 -8.80 -1.83
CA GLY A 233 14.45 -8.04 -3.05
C GLY A 233 13.28 -7.12 -3.34
N LEU A 234 13.59 -5.94 -3.87
CA LEU A 234 12.57 -4.99 -4.27
C LEU A 234 12.05 -5.33 -5.66
N TRP A 235 10.74 -5.35 -5.84
CA TRP A 235 10.09 -5.63 -7.12
C TRP A 235 9.19 -4.47 -7.51
N VAL A 236 9.32 -4.01 -8.76
CA VAL A 236 8.37 -3.09 -9.37
C VAL A 236 7.42 -3.85 -10.28
N THR A 237 6.14 -3.50 -10.27
CA THR A 237 5.12 -3.99 -11.21
C THR A 237 4.47 -2.80 -11.90
N ASN A 238 4.41 -2.81 -13.23
CA ASN A 238 3.66 -1.78 -13.95
C ASN A 238 2.16 -2.03 -13.77
N ARG A 239 1.44 -1.07 -13.19
CA ARG A 239 -0.02 -1.14 -12.97
C ARG A 239 -0.81 -0.33 -13.99
N SER A 240 -0.12 0.33 -14.91
CA SER A 240 -0.66 1.33 -15.80
C SER A 240 -0.64 0.87 -17.26
N PRO A 241 -1.52 1.43 -18.10
CA PRO A 241 -1.43 1.26 -19.54
C PRO A 241 -0.28 2.06 -20.16
N ASN A 242 0.26 3.05 -19.44
CA ASN A 242 1.41 3.84 -19.89
C ASN A 242 2.71 3.08 -19.64
N MET A 243 3.73 3.43 -20.43
CA MET A 243 5.03 2.78 -20.37
C MET A 243 5.77 3.13 -19.07
N LEU A 244 6.21 2.09 -18.38
CA LEU A 244 7.18 2.15 -17.31
C LEU A 244 8.48 1.53 -17.83
N PHE A 245 9.62 2.15 -17.56
CA PHE A 245 10.91 1.56 -17.88
C PHE A 245 11.69 1.26 -16.61
N VAL A 246 12.46 0.17 -16.64
CA VAL A 246 13.41 -0.21 -15.60
C VAL A 246 14.78 -0.33 -16.25
N ASP A 247 15.72 0.52 -15.85
CA ASP A 247 17.08 0.51 -16.42
C ASP A 247 17.11 0.65 -17.95
N GLY A 248 16.15 1.41 -18.50
CA GLY A 248 16.02 1.68 -19.93
C GLY A 248 15.18 0.66 -20.71
N ASP A 249 14.83 -0.48 -20.10
CA ASP A 249 13.97 -1.48 -20.72
C ASP A 249 12.50 -1.22 -20.39
N ALA A 250 11.64 -1.34 -21.40
CA ALA A 250 10.20 -1.23 -21.21
C ALA A 250 9.66 -2.39 -20.36
N LEU A 251 8.76 -2.07 -19.44
CA LEU A 251 8.02 -3.00 -18.59
C LEU A 251 6.53 -2.92 -18.98
N ALA A 252 6.00 -4.00 -19.55
CA ALA A 252 4.62 -4.05 -20.01
C ALA A 252 3.62 -4.00 -18.84
N ARG A 253 2.36 -3.69 -19.12
CA ARG A 253 1.30 -3.69 -18.10
C ARG A 253 1.23 -5.05 -17.40
N SER A 254 1.14 -5.04 -16.08
CA SER A 254 1.14 -6.21 -15.18
C SER A 254 2.44 -7.00 -15.13
N GLU A 255 3.44 -6.64 -15.93
CA GLU A 255 4.78 -7.21 -15.82
C GLU A 255 5.49 -6.63 -14.59
N GLY A 256 6.30 -7.46 -13.95
CA GLY A 256 7.11 -7.05 -12.81
C GLY A 256 8.57 -7.43 -12.97
N ARG A 257 9.45 -6.62 -12.40
CA ARG A 257 10.89 -6.80 -12.44
C ARG A 257 11.51 -6.53 -11.08
N GLN A 258 12.51 -7.33 -10.73
CA GLN A 258 13.33 -7.07 -9.55
C GLN A 258 14.24 -5.86 -9.80
N LEU A 259 14.31 -4.97 -8.82
CA LEU A 259 15.21 -3.82 -8.80
C LEU A 259 16.47 -4.15 -8.00
N ALA A 260 17.60 -3.69 -8.51
CA ALA A 260 18.86 -3.69 -7.79
C ALA A 260 19.12 -2.31 -7.18
N HIS A 261 20.12 -2.23 -6.30
CA HIS A 261 20.62 -0.93 -5.87
C HIS A 261 21.15 -0.14 -7.09
N GLY A 262 20.72 1.12 -7.21
CA GLY A 262 21.06 1.96 -8.36
C GLY A 262 20.17 1.78 -9.58
N SER A 263 19.19 0.85 -9.56
CA SER A 263 18.21 0.75 -10.64
C SER A 263 17.40 2.04 -10.79
N SER A 264 17.06 2.36 -12.04
CA SER A 264 16.29 3.53 -12.44
C SER A 264 14.87 3.14 -12.86
N LEU A 265 13.89 3.96 -12.46
CA LEU A 265 12.50 3.85 -12.88
C LEU A 265 12.11 5.07 -13.69
N THR A 266 11.65 4.88 -14.93
CA THR A 266 11.24 5.99 -15.79
C THR A 266 9.76 5.91 -16.13
N LEU A 267 9.02 6.95 -15.76
CA LEU A 267 7.62 7.17 -16.14
C LEU A 267 7.63 8.00 -17.44
N ALA A 268 7.55 7.33 -18.59
CA ALA A 268 7.73 8.00 -19.87
C ALA A 268 6.40 8.43 -20.49
N ARG A 269 6.45 9.53 -21.24
CA ARG A 269 5.45 9.82 -22.26
C ARG A 269 5.84 9.12 -23.57
N PRO A 270 4.87 8.67 -24.39
CA PRO A 270 5.17 8.23 -25.74
C PRO A 270 5.88 9.36 -26.50
N SER A 271 6.96 9.04 -27.21
CA SER A 271 7.51 9.99 -28.19
C SER A 271 6.44 10.24 -29.24
N LEU A 272 6.01 11.50 -29.38
CA LEU A 272 5.20 11.89 -30.53
C LEU A 272 6.05 11.63 -31.79
N PRO A 273 5.45 11.04 -32.84
CA PRO A 273 6.14 10.83 -34.12
C PRO A 273 6.55 12.16 -34.77
#